data_AF-A0A1F3BQC5-F1
#
_entry.id   AF-A0A1F3BQC5-F1
#
_cell.length_a   1.000
_cell.length_b   1.000
_cell.length_c   1.000
_cell.angle_alpha   90.00
_cell.angle_beta   90.00
_cell.angle_gamma   90.00
#
_symmetry.space_group_name_H-M   'P 1'
#
loop_
_entity.id
_entity.type
_entity.pdbx_description
1 polymer ?
#
loop_
_entity_poly.entity_id
_entity_poly.type
_entity_poly.pdbx_seq_one_letter_code
_entity_poly.pdbx_strand_id
1 'polypeptide(L)'
;MELHEKFKKVYNNYCKERMIEMGEAPFASIITTFPSLLIAMADGKADNNEKLSLVNISKSLAESFKDEQTNDELIELLSYQYYAEFDYLLKNTEKWESAFIELLSDYLKENPENKTIINDMIIDVANASNDICDAEQQVVSELENKLNLK
;
A
#
# COMPACT_ATOMS: atom_id res chain seq x y z
N MET A 1 9.72 -18.99 10.07
CA MET A 1 9.06 -19.20 8.76
C MET A 1 9.84 -18.34 7.79
N GLU A 2 10.32 -18.91 6.68
CA GLU A 2 11.05 -18.15 5.66
C GLU A 2 10.13 -17.09 5.02
N LEU A 3 10.68 -15.94 4.61
CA LEU A 3 9.93 -14.81 4.06
C LEU A 3 9.02 -15.24 2.91
N HIS A 4 9.52 -16.10 2.02
CA HIS A 4 8.75 -16.63 0.89
C HIS A 4 7.48 -17.38 1.33
N GLU A 5 7.59 -18.25 2.34
CA GLU A 5 6.46 -19.00 2.88
C GLU A 5 5.44 -18.08 3.56
N LYS A 6 5.93 -17.05 4.28
CA LYS A 6 5.07 -16.02 4.88
C LYS A 6 4.30 -15.26 3.80
N PHE A 7 5.01 -14.82 2.76
CA PHE A 7 4.43 -14.13 1.61
C PHE A 7 3.33 -14.97 0.96
N LYS A 8 3.62 -16.23 0.61
CA LYS A 8 2.65 -17.15 0.00
C LYS A 8 1.42 -17.36 0.87
N LYS A 9 1.62 -17.50 2.19
CA LYS A 9 0.51 -17.65 3.13
C LYS A 9 -0.40 -16.43 3.14
N VAL A 10 0.16 -15.22 3.27
CA VAL A 10 -0.63 -13.98 3.29
C VAL A 10 -1.31 -13.75 1.94
N TYR A 11 -0.59 -13.93 0.84
CA TYR A 11 -1.11 -13.85 -0.53
C TYR A 11 -2.30 -14.79 -0.78
N ASN A 12 -2.15 -16.08 -0.45
CA ASN A 12 -3.21 -17.07 -0.63
C ASN A 12 -4.44 -16.75 0.23
N ASN A 13 -4.23 -16.32 1.48
CA ASN A 13 -5.32 -15.92 2.36
C ASN A 13 -6.06 -14.69 1.81
N TYR A 14 -5.33 -13.70 1.30
CA TYR A 14 -5.89 -12.50 0.72
C TYR A 14 -6.73 -12.81 -0.51
N CYS A 15 -6.17 -13.52 -1.49
CA CYS A 15 -6.87 -13.88 -2.73
C CYS A 15 -8.11 -14.75 -2.44
N LYS A 16 -8.01 -15.70 -1.51
CA LYS A 16 -9.13 -16.56 -1.11
C LYS A 16 -10.26 -15.76 -0.45
N GLU A 17 -9.94 -14.84 0.44
CA GLU A 17 -10.93 -13.99 1.11
C GLU A 17 -11.62 -13.06 0.10
N ARG A 18 -10.84 -12.45 -0.78
CA ARG A 18 -11.32 -11.52 -1.80
C ARG A 18 -12.06 -12.22 -2.94
N MET A 19 -11.88 -13.54 -3.09
CA MET A 19 -12.34 -14.32 -4.24
C MET A 19 -11.85 -13.73 -5.57
N ILE A 20 -10.59 -13.32 -5.60
CA ILE A 20 -9.94 -12.76 -6.80
C ILE A 20 -8.78 -13.63 -7.24
N GLU A 21 -8.47 -13.55 -8.53
CA GLU A 21 -7.22 -14.04 -9.10
C GLU A 21 -6.30 -12.85 -9.33
N MET A 22 -5.15 -12.84 -8.66
CA MET A 22 -4.16 -11.76 -8.76
C MET A 22 -2.77 -12.38 -8.80
N GLY A 23 -1.85 -11.84 -9.60
CA GLY A 23 -0.45 -12.27 -9.58
C GLY A 23 0.28 -11.85 -8.29
N GLU A 24 1.41 -12.48 -8.02
CA GLU A 24 2.23 -12.14 -6.84
C GLU A 24 2.86 -10.75 -6.92
N ALA A 25 3.26 -10.30 -8.12
CA ALA A 25 3.84 -8.96 -8.28
C ALA A 25 2.84 -7.84 -7.96
N PRO A 26 1.59 -7.83 -8.51
CA PRO A 26 0.56 -6.89 -8.07
C PRO A 26 0.28 -6.96 -6.56
N PHE A 27 0.27 -8.16 -5.98
CA PHE A 27 0.08 -8.30 -4.54
C PHE A 27 1.24 -7.70 -3.73
N ALA A 28 2.49 -7.93 -4.15
CA ALA A 28 3.66 -7.31 -3.54
C ALA A 28 3.58 -5.78 -3.59
N SER A 29 3.13 -5.22 -4.72
CA SER A 29 2.87 -3.78 -4.85
C SER A 29 1.83 -3.29 -3.85
N ILE A 30 0.73 -4.03 -3.65
CA ILE A 30 -0.27 -3.71 -2.62
C ILE A 30 0.38 -3.67 -1.22
N ILE A 31 1.20 -4.66 -0.87
CA ILE A 31 1.91 -4.69 0.42
C ILE A 31 2.82 -3.46 0.58
N THR A 32 3.59 -3.09 -0.44
CA THR A 32 4.51 -1.95 -0.38
C THR A 32 3.79 -0.60 -0.34
N THR A 33 2.60 -0.50 -0.94
CA THR A 33 1.79 0.73 -0.95
C THR A 33 0.91 0.86 0.30
N PHE A 34 0.67 -0.24 1.03
CA PHE A 34 -0.22 -0.26 2.19
C PHE A 34 0.11 0.79 3.28
N PRO A 35 1.38 1.05 3.66
CA PRO A 35 1.72 2.12 4.60
C PRO A 35 1.23 3.50 4.15
N SER A 36 1.35 3.82 2.86
CA SER A 36 0.86 5.08 2.29
C SER A 36 -0.67 5.20 2.40
N LEU A 37 -1.40 4.08 2.27
CA LEU A 37 -2.86 4.07 2.46
C LEU A 37 -3.26 4.40 3.89
N LEU A 38 -2.51 3.89 4.88
CA LEU A 38 -2.79 4.16 6.29
C LEU A 38 -2.60 5.64 6.64
N ILE A 39 -1.60 6.29 6.05
CA ILE A 39 -1.36 7.72 6.22
C ILE A 39 -2.48 8.53 5.59
N ALA A 40 -2.82 8.24 4.33
CA ALA A 40 -3.84 8.98 3.57
C ALA A 40 -5.25 8.94 4.19
N MET A 41 -5.47 8.10 5.20
CA MET A 41 -6.76 7.89 5.87
C MET A 41 -6.67 8.07 7.39
N ALA A 42 -5.56 8.62 7.89
CA ALA A 42 -5.25 8.71 9.32
C ALA A 42 -6.19 9.66 10.08
N ASP A 43 -6.73 10.68 9.40
CA ASP A 43 -7.63 11.66 10.02
C ASP A 43 -9.08 11.14 10.20
N GLY A 44 -9.37 9.95 9.65
CA GLY A 44 -10.62 9.23 9.80
C GLY A 44 -11.83 9.93 9.17
N LYS A 45 -11.61 10.97 8.37
CA LYS A 45 -12.67 11.71 7.70
C LYS A 45 -12.73 11.26 6.25
N ALA A 46 -13.62 10.30 6.00
CA ALA A 46 -14.11 9.92 4.68
C ALA A 46 -14.83 11.06 3.95
N ASP A 47 -14.09 12.13 3.66
CA ASP A 47 -14.46 13.24 2.83
C ASP A 47 -14.02 12.98 1.37
N ASN A 48 -14.28 13.95 0.50
CA ASN A 48 -13.95 13.81 -0.92
C ASN A 48 -12.43 13.79 -1.20
N ASN A 49 -11.60 14.22 -0.24
CA ASN A 49 -10.15 14.28 -0.39
C ASN A 49 -9.53 12.88 -0.22
N GLU A 50 -9.98 12.09 0.75
CA GLU A 50 -9.52 10.70 0.93
C GLU A 50 -9.77 9.84 -0.33
N LYS A 51 -10.96 9.96 -0.93
CA LYS A 51 -11.28 9.27 -2.19
C LYS A 51 -10.38 9.71 -3.34
N LEU A 52 -10.05 10.99 -3.40
CA LEU A 52 -9.15 11.52 -4.41
C LEU A 52 -7.73 11.00 -4.21
N SER A 53 -7.24 10.96 -2.97
CA SER A 53 -5.95 10.35 -2.61
C SER A 53 -5.90 8.87 -3.03
N LEU A 54 -6.96 8.12 -2.74
CA LEU A 54 -7.07 6.72 -3.14
C LEU A 54 -7.03 6.53 -4.66
N VAL A 55 -7.74 7.38 -5.41
CA VAL A 55 -7.69 7.40 -6.88
C VAL A 55 -6.27 7.70 -7.37
N ASN A 56 -5.60 8.71 -6.79
CA ASN A 56 -4.27 9.12 -7.20
C ASN A 56 -3.24 8.01 -6.93
N ILE A 57 -3.24 7.41 -5.74
CA ILE A 57 -2.37 6.29 -5.38
C ILE A 57 -2.60 5.11 -6.33
N SER A 58 -3.86 4.79 -6.64
CA SER A 58 -4.20 3.69 -7.56
C SER A 58 -3.71 3.94 -8.99
N LYS A 59 -3.84 5.18 -9.48
CA LYS A 59 -3.32 5.59 -10.79
C LYS A 59 -1.81 5.54 -10.84
N SER A 60 -1.13 6.16 -9.87
CA SER A 60 0.33 6.16 -9.80
C SER A 60 0.89 4.74 -9.71
N LEU A 61 0.24 3.85 -8.96
CA LEU A 61 0.67 2.46 -8.92
C LEU A 61 0.46 1.75 -10.26
N ALA A 62 -0.69 1.91 -10.90
CA ALA A 62 -0.96 1.32 -12.22
C ALA A 62 0.03 1.83 -13.28
N GLU A 63 0.32 3.14 -13.28
CA GLU A 63 1.29 3.77 -14.18
C GLU A 63 2.71 3.23 -14.00
N SER A 64 3.08 2.74 -12.82
CA SER A 64 4.40 2.12 -12.60
C SER A 64 4.60 0.81 -13.38
N PHE A 65 3.52 0.19 -13.87
CA PHE A 65 3.56 -0.97 -14.75
C PHE A 65 3.50 -0.61 -16.25
N LYS A 66 3.41 0.68 -16.59
CA LYS A 66 3.34 1.11 -17.99
C LYS A 66 4.71 1.00 -18.66
N ASP A 67 4.77 0.27 -19.77
CA ASP A 67 5.91 0.23 -20.67
C ASP A 67 5.55 0.76 -22.09
N GLU A 68 6.51 0.73 -23.01
CA GLU A 68 6.33 1.19 -24.40
C GLU A 68 5.25 0.41 -25.17
N GLN A 69 4.86 -0.78 -24.70
CA GLN A 69 3.91 -1.67 -25.37
C GLN A 69 2.54 -1.70 -24.67
N THR A 70 2.41 -1.06 -23.51
CA THR A 70 1.20 -1.11 -22.70
C THR A 70 0.16 -0.10 -23.20
N ASN A 71 -1.05 -0.60 -23.51
CA ASN A 71 -2.20 0.23 -23.88
C ASN A 71 -2.72 1.02 -22.67
N ASP A 72 -3.06 2.30 -22.86
CA ASP A 72 -3.66 3.18 -21.85
C ASP A 72 -4.93 2.58 -21.23
N GLU A 73 -5.75 1.87 -22.00
CA GLU A 73 -6.96 1.20 -21.49
C GLU A 73 -6.63 0.11 -20.44
N LEU A 74 -5.49 -0.57 -20.59
CA LEU A 74 -5.04 -1.57 -19.62
C LEU A 74 -4.56 -0.92 -18.32
N ILE A 75 -3.89 0.23 -18.42
CA ILE A 75 -3.48 1.02 -17.25
C ILE A 75 -4.71 1.55 -16.51
N GLU A 76 -5.73 2.01 -17.23
CA GLU A 76 -6.98 2.47 -16.62
C GLU A 76 -7.68 1.32 -15.88
N LEU A 77 -7.78 0.14 -16.51
CA LEU A 77 -8.35 -1.04 -15.87
C LEU A 77 -7.57 -1.46 -14.61
N LEU A 78 -6.24 -1.46 -14.68
CA LEU A 78 -5.39 -1.78 -13.55
C LEU A 78 -5.54 -0.76 -12.41
N SER A 79 -5.70 0.52 -12.74
CA SER A 79 -5.99 1.57 -11.76
C SER A 79 -7.32 1.31 -11.02
N TYR A 80 -8.39 0.91 -11.73
CA TYR A 80 -9.64 0.54 -11.09
C TYR A 80 -9.51 -0.70 -10.20
N GLN A 81 -8.70 -1.68 -10.61
CA GLN A 81 -8.43 -2.86 -9.80
C GLN A 81 -7.72 -2.48 -8.49
N TYR A 82 -6.64 -1.69 -8.55
CA TYR A 82 -5.95 -1.23 -7.34
C TYR A 82 -6.87 -0.39 -6.45
N TYR A 83 -7.68 0.49 -7.03
CA TYR A 83 -8.66 1.26 -6.25
C TYR A 83 -9.61 0.37 -5.47
N ALA A 84 -10.15 -0.68 -6.11
CA ALA A 84 -11.06 -1.63 -5.45
C ALA A 84 -10.38 -2.44 -4.35
N GLU A 85 -9.09 -2.75 -4.49
CA GLU A 85 -8.30 -3.41 -3.44
C GLU A 85 -8.00 -2.47 -2.28
N PHE A 86 -7.61 -1.23 -2.55
CA PHE A 86 -7.29 -0.27 -1.51
C PHE A 86 -8.54 0.18 -0.74
N ASP A 87 -9.66 0.42 -1.41
CA ASP A 87 -10.94 0.72 -0.75
C ASP A 87 -11.36 -0.42 0.20
N TYR A 88 -11.16 -1.67 -0.21
CA TYR A 88 -11.42 -2.82 0.66
C TYR A 88 -10.46 -2.88 1.84
N LEU A 89 -9.16 -2.71 1.60
CA LEU A 89 -8.15 -2.78 2.65
C LEU A 89 -8.42 -1.76 3.74
N LEU A 90 -8.79 -0.54 3.37
CA LEU A 90 -9.13 0.54 4.30
C LEU A 90 -10.40 0.24 5.12
N LYS A 91 -11.39 -0.42 4.51
CA LYS A 91 -12.60 -0.89 5.23
C LYS A 91 -12.34 -2.09 6.14
N ASN A 92 -11.21 -2.77 5.97
CA ASN A 92 -10.84 -4.00 6.67
C ASN A 92 -9.45 -3.89 7.30
N THR A 93 -9.01 -2.67 7.66
CA THR A 93 -7.65 -2.40 8.15
C THR A 93 -7.30 -3.27 9.35
N GLU A 94 -8.21 -3.38 10.34
CA GLU A 94 -8.01 -4.20 11.55
C GLU A 94 -7.70 -5.67 11.24
N LYS A 95 -8.21 -6.19 10.12
CA LYS A 95 -7.98 -7.58 9.69
C LYS A 95 -6.61 -7.77 9.05
N TRP A 96 -6.13 -6.79 8.31
CA TRP A 96 -4.98 -6.96 7.41
C TRP A 96 -3.71 -6.24 7.88
N GLU A 97 -3.83 -5.19 8.70
CA GLU A 97 -2.71 -4.32 9.05
C GLU A 97 -1.53 -5.10 9.64
N SER A 98 -1.77 -5.88 10.70
CA SER A 98 -0.70 -6.67 11.33
C SER A 98 -0.03 -7.61 10.35
N ALA A 99 -0.80 -8.35 9.54
CA ALA A 99 -0.22 -9.29 8.57
C ALA A 99 0.61 -8.60 7.49
N PHE A 100 0.14 -7.44 6.99
CA PHE A 100 0.79 -6.71 5.91
C PHE A 100 2.04 -5.98 6.42
N ILE A 101 1.94 -5.28 7.55
CA ILE A 101 3.08 -4.57 8.15
C ILE A 101 4.15 -5.55 8.61
N GLU A 102 3.79 -6.68 9.21
CA GLU A 102 4.78 -7.69 9.58
C GLU A 102 5.45 -8.35 8.37
N LEU A 103 4.72 -8.55 7.26
CA LEU A 103 5.29 -9.08 6.03
C LEU A 103 6.27 -8.07 5.41
N LEU A 104 5.88 -6.79 5.36
CA LEU A 104 6.74 -5.72 4.85
C LEU A 104 7.98 -5.50 5.73
N SER A 105 7.82 -5.56 7.06
CA SER A 105 8.94 -5.46 8.00
C SER A 105 9.96 -6.59 7.78
N ASP A 106 9.50 -7.83 7.62
CA ASP A 106 10.38 -8.96 7.33
C ASP A 106 11.06 -8.82 5.95
N TYR A 107 10.31 -8.35 4.94
CA TYR A 107 10.88 -8.05 3.62
C TYR A 107 12.00 -7.01 3.70
N LEU A 108 11.82 -5.94 4.46
CA LEU A 108 12.81 -4.87 4.62
C LEU A 108 14.03 -5.27 5.48
N LYS A 109 13.92 -6.33 6.29
CA LYS A 109 15.09 -6.91 6.97
C LYS A 109 15.99 -7.66 6.00
N GLU A 110 15.39 -8.35 5.03
CA GLU A 110 16.14 -9.07 3.99
C GLU A 110 16.61 -8.16 2.85
N ASN A 111 15.92 -7.03 2.63
CA ASN A 111 16.17 -6.08 1.54
C ASN A 111 16.29 -4.64 2.07
N PRO A 112 17.30 -4.33 2.89
CA PRO A 112 17.43 -3.04 3.58
C PRO A 112 17.56 -1.84 2.63
N GLU A 113 18.05 -2.03 1.41
CA GLU A 113 18.14 -1.00 0.37
C GLU A 113 16.78 -0.43 -0.03
N ASN A 114 15.70 -1.20 0.15
CA ASN A 114 14.34 -0.74 -0.15
C ASN A 114 13.74 0.14 0.95
N LYS A 115 14.36 0.22 2.12
CA LYS A 115 13.86 1.06 3.22
C LYS A 115 13.76 2.53 2.83
N THR A 116 14.77 3.04 2.12
CA THR A 116 14.77 4.43 1.64
C THR A 116 13.59 4.68 0.72
N ILE A 117 13.35 3.79 -0.24
CA ILE A 117 12.24 3.92 -1.19
C ILE A 117 10.89 3.91 -0.47
N ILE A 118 10.68 2.97 0.45
CA ILE A 118 9.43 2.89 1.23
C ILE A 118 9.24 4.12 2.13
N ASN A 119 10.33 4.61 2.72
CA ASN A 119 10.29 5.81 3.55
C ASN A 119 9.97 7.07 2.72
N ASP A 120 10.56 7.21 1.55
CA ASP A 120 10.30 8.32 0.63
C ASP A 120 8.83 8.29 0.18
N MET A 121 8.27 7.11 -0.14
CA MET A 121 6.85 6.95 -0.46
C MET A 121 5.92 7.37 0.69
N ILE A 122 6.28 7.03 1.94
CA ILE A 122 5.55 7.44 3.13
C ILE A 122 5.56 8.97 3.29
N ILE A 123 6.73 9.58 3.14
CA ILE A 123 6.93 11.02 3.29
C ILE A 123 6.22 11.78 2.17
N ASP A 124 6.29 11.31 0.93
CA ASP A 124 5.65 11.93 -0.23
C ASP A 124 4.13 11.97 -0.07
N VAL A 125 3.53 10.88 0.41
CA VAL A 125 2.08 10.83 0.66
C VAL A 125 1.68 11.75 1.81
N ALA A 126 2.47 11.78 2.90
CA ALA A 126 2.22 12.71 4.00
C ALA A 126 2.31 14.17 3.50
N ASN A 127 3.36 14.54 2.76
CA ASN A 127 3.54 15.90 2.25
C ASN A 127 2.56 16.31 1.14
N ALA A 128 1.91 15.35 0.48
CA ALA A 128 0.89 15.64 -0.52
C ALA A 128 -0.42 16.16 0.10
N SER A 129 -0.65 15.94 1.40
CA SER A 129 -1.72 16.60 2.13
C SER A 129 -1.30 18.06 2.39
N ASN A 130 -2.08 19.03 1.93
CA ASN A 130 -1.76 20.47 2.05
C ASN A 130 -1.71 20.98 3.51
N ASP A 131 -2.09 20.13 4.48
CA ASP A 131 -1.99 20.36 5.91
C ASP A 131 -1.75 19.00 6.59
N ILE A 132 -0.48 18.61 6.82
CA ILE A 132 -0.20 17.38 7.59
C ILE A 132 -0.79 17.55 8.98
N CYS A 133 -1.88 16.85 9.26
CA CYS A 133 -2.51 16.92 10.56
C CYS A 133 -1.74 16.06 11.58
N ASP A 134 -1.90 16.35 12.87
CA ASP A 134 -1.24 15.60 13.94
C ASP A 134 -1.48 14.07 13.84
N ALA A 135 -2.63 13.66 13.29
CA ALA A 135 -2.97 12.24 13.09
C ALA A 135 -2.10 11.58 12.00
N GLU A 136 -1.87 12.25 10.87
CA GLU A 136 -0.97 11.74 9.81
C GLU A 136 0.47 11.64 10.32
N GLN A 137 0.96 12.64 11.07
CA GLN A 137 2.30 12.60 11.67
C GLN A 137 2.46 11.45 12.67
N GLN A 138 1.42 11.17 13.44
CA GLN A 138 1.41 10.04 14.36
C GLN A 138 1.53 8.72 13.59
N VAL A 139 0.73 8.52 12.54
CA VAL A 139 0.79 7.30 11.72
C VAL A 139 2.14 7.14 11.03
N VAL A 140 2.72 8.22 10.48
CA VAL A 140 4.08 8.20 9.92
C VAL A 140 5.09 7.72 10.96
N SER A 141 5.07 8.32 12.15
CA SER A 141 5.99 7.96 13.25
C SER A 141 5.83 6.50 13.69
N GLU A 142 4.59 6.01 13.75
CA GLU A 142 4.32 4.61 14.08
C GLU A 142 4.83 3.65 13.01
N LEU A 143 4.63 3.99 11.73
CA LEU A 143 5.10 3.18 10.60
C LEU A 143 6.61 3.14 10.51
N GLU A 144 7.30 4.27 10.66
CA GLU A 144 8.77 4.34 10.69
C GLU A 144 9.35 3.41 11.77
N ASN A 145 8.72 3.37 12.95
CA ASN A 145 9.12 2.50 14.04
C ASN A 145 8.81 1.02 13.74
N LYS A 146 7.59 0.69 13.30
CA LYS A 146 7.16 -0.69 12.99
C LYS A 146 8.00 -1.31 11.85
N LEU A 147 8.38 -0.50 10.87
CA LEU A 147 9.13 -0.92 9.68
C LEU A 147 10.64 -0.70 9.82
N ASN A 148 11.09 -0.09 10.92
CA ASN A 148 12.50 0.21 11.19
C ASN A 148 13.16 0.98 10.02
N LEU A 149 12.52 2.09 9.63
CA LEU A 149 12.93 2.94 8.49
C LEU A 149 13.97 4.01 8.88
N LYS A 150 14.26 4.15 10.17
CA LYS A 150 15.25 5.06 10.76
C LYS A 150 16.45 4.32 11.33
#